data_AF-A0A9Q4KVG6-F1
#
_entry.id   AF-A0A9Q4KVG6-F1
#
_cell.length_a   1.000
_cell.length_b   1.000
_cell.length_c   1.000
_cell.angle_alpha   90.00
_cell.angle_beta   90.00
_cell.angle_gamma   90.00
#
_symmetry.space_group_name_H-M   'P 1'
#
loop_
_entity.id
_entity.type
_entity.pdbx_description
1 polymer ?
#
loop_
_entity_poly.entity_id
_entity_poly.type
_entity_poly.pdbx_seq_one_letter_code
_entity_poly.pdbx_strand_id
1 'polypeptide(L)'
;MPLTNNVIIKLNEITTMVEDKSKLSESDIEEIKLIFKSLVKQNERYDLDEIEFWFENEGNWTAREPRIRIVNLANYVQDKYQQTAHLRVISDDDCGC
;
A
#
# COMPACT_ATOMS: atom_id res chain seq x y z
N MET A 1 13.18 -5.82 3.09
CA MET A 1 14.07 -4.63 3.30
C MET A 1 13.39 -3.75 4.33
N PRO A 2 14.10 -3.04 5.23
CA PRO A 2 13.43 -2.22 6.25
C PRO A 2 12.58 -1.13 5.59
N LEU A 3 11.42 -0.85 6.19
CA LEU A 3 10.52 0.20 5.69
C LEU A 3 11.19 1.57 5.71
N THR A 4 10.99 2.35 4.65
CA THR A 4 11.46 3.75 4.62
C THR A 4 10.64 4.60 5.59
N ASN A 5 11.23 5.68 6.10
CA ASN A 5 10.54 6.60 7.00
C ASN A 5 9.25 7.17 6.38
N ASN A 6 9.24 7.39 5.07
CA ASN A 6 8.06 7.86 4.34
C ASN A 6 6.92 6.84 4.39
N VAL A 7 7.24 5.55 4.19
CA VAL A 7 6.26 4.46 4.34
C VAL A 7 5.73 4.42 5.77
N ILE A 8 6.59 4.48 6.79
CA ILE A 8 6.16 4.45 8.20
C ILE A 8 5.22 5.61 8.53
N ILE A 9 5.49 6.82 8.04
CA ILE A 9 4.60 7.99 8.22
C ILE A 9 3.22 7.69 7.63
N LYS A 10 3.16 7.08 6.45
CA LYS A 10 1.90 6.71 5.80
C LYS A 10 1.15 5.59 6.53
N LEU A 11 1.85 4.65 7.16
CA LEU A 11 1.22 3.63 8.00
C LEU A 11 0.63 4.23 9.29
N ASN A 12 1.29 5.21 9.88
CA ASN A 12 0.75 5.99 11.01
C ASN A 12 -0.49 6.80 10.62
N GLU A 13 -0.49 7.37 9.41
CA GLU A 13 -1.65 8.07 8.85
C GLU A 13 -2.87 7.13 8.75
N ILE A 14 -2.68 5.92 8.21
CA ILE A 14 -3.73 4.88 8.18
C ILE A 14 -4.24 4.57 9.59
N THR A 15 -3.32 4.38 10.55
CA THR A 15 -3.66 4.03 11.94
C THR A 15 -4.46 5.13 12.66
N THR A 16 -4.19 6.39 12.32
CA THR A 16 -4.88 7.56 12.88
C THR A 16 -6.23 7.79 12.23
N MET A 17 -6.33 7.53 10.93
CA MET A 17 -7.56 7.68 10.14
C MET A 17 -8.60 6.61 10.46
N VAL A 18 -8.17 5.36 10.66
CA VAL A 18 -9.09 4.25 10.95
C VAL A 18 -9.47 4.26 12.43
N GLU A 19 -10.72 4.66 12.69
CA GLU A 19 -11.32 4.68 14.02
C GLU A 19 -11.53 3.26 14.57
N ASP A 20 -12.21 2.39 13.80
CA ASP A 20 -12.46 0.99 14.16
C ASP A 20 -11.48 0.04 13.47
N LYS A 21 -10.47 -0.41 14.22
CA LYS A 21 -9.42 -1.33 13.73
C LYS A 21 -9.86 -2.79 13.70
N SER A 22 -11.10 -3.10 14.10
CA SER A 22 -11.67 -4.44 14.01
C SER A 22 -12.31 -4.72 12.65
N LYS A 23 -12.74 -3.68 11.93
CA LYS A 23 -13.37 -3.78 10.61
C LYS A 23 -13.12 -2.52 9.79
N LEU A 24 -12.66 -2.70 8.55
CA LEU A 24 -12.49 -1.60 7.62
C LEU A 24 -13.81 -1.27 6.92
N SER A 25 -14.19 0.01 6.93
CA SER A 25 -15.30 0.53 6.14
C SER A 25 -14.89 0.69 4.67
N GLU A 26 -15.87 0.92 3.79
CA GLU A 26 -15.58 1.17 2.36
C GLU A 26 -14.76 2.45 2.17
N SER A 27 -15.04 3.50 2.95
CA SER A 27 -14.25 4.74 2.95
C SER A 27 -12.80 4.48 3.39
N ASP A 28 -12.59 3.70 4.46
CA ASP A 28 -11.22 3.36 4.90
C ASP A 28 -10.45 2.64 3.79
N ILE A 29 -11.10 1.71 3.10
CA ILE A 29 -10.50 0.96 2.00
C ILE A 29 -10.11 1.89 0.85
N GLU A 30 -10.94 2.87 0.51
CA GLU A 30 -10.63 3.84 -0.55
C GLU A 30 -9.46 4.74 -0.16
N GLU A 31 -9.45 5.25 1.07
CA GLU A 31 -8.38 6.13 1.56
C GLU A 31 -7.04 5.38 1.69
N ILE A 32 -7.04 4.15 2.24
CA ILE A 32 -5.85 3.28 2.30
C ILE A 32 -5.28 3.05 0.90
N LYS A 33 -6.13 2.79 -0.12
CA LYS A 33 -5.67 2.63 -1.51
C LYS A 33 -5.01 3.91 -2.03
N LEU A 34 -5.54 5.08 -1.71
CA LEU A 34 -4.97 6.36 -2.14
C LEU A 34 -3.60 6.61 -1.50
N ILE A 35 -3.45 6.27 -0.22
CA ILE A 35 -2.17 6.35 0.50
C ILE A 35 -1.11 5.49 -0.18
N PHE A 36 -1.38 4.19 -0.40
CA PHE A 36 -0.43 3.32 -1.10
C PHE A 36 -0.17 3.75 -2.55
N LYS A 37 -1.18 4.31 -3.22
CA LYS A 37 -1.04 4.83 -4.60
C LYS A 37 -0.11 6.03 -4.64
N SER A 38 -0.13 6.87 -3.61
CA SER A 38 0.81 7.99 -3.47
C SER A 38 2.24 7.51 -3.33
N LEU A 39 2.48 6.49 -2.48
CA LEU A 39 3.81 5.89 -2.28
C LEU A 39 4.39 5.35 -3.60
N VAL A 40 3.66 4.48 -4.30
CA VAL A 40 4.17 3.88 -5.55
C VAL A 40 4.38 4.92 -6.65
N LYS A 41 3.59 6.01 -6.67
CA LYS A 41 3.79 7.14 -7.60
C LYS A 41 5.05 7.94 -7.31
N GLN A 42 5.47 8.00 -6.05
CA GLN A 42 6.74 8.61 -5.63
C GLN A 42 7.94 7.66 -5.85
N ASN A 43 7.72 6.51 -6.51
CA ASN A 43 8.71 5.46 -6.72
C ASN A 43 9.23 4.85 -5.40
N GLU A 44 8.45 4.97 -4.32
CA GLU A 44 8.70 4.28 -3.06
C GLU A 44 8.25 2.83 -3.18
N ARG A 45 9.14 1.91 -2.84
CA ARG A 45 8.84 0.49 -2.74
C ARG A 45 8.73 0.11 -1.27
N TYR A 46 7.77 -0.75 -0.98
CA TYR A 46 7.57 -1.30 0.35
C TYR A 46 7.50 -2.82 0.28
N ASP A 47 7.92 -3.44 1.36
CA ASP A 47 7.89 -4.88 1.54
C ASP A 47 6.59 -5.23 2.27
N LEU A 48 5.83 -6.20 1.73
CA LEU A 48 4.51 -6.55 2.24
C LEU A 48 4.61 -7.24 3.61
N ASP A 49 5.63 -8.07 3.79
CA ASP A 49 5.86 -8.79 5.04
C ASP A 49 6.21 -7.80 6.16
N GLU A 50 7.00 -6.76 5.83
CA GLU A 50 7.34 -5.70 6.76
C GLU A 50 6.13 -4.80 7.10
N ILE A 51 5.21 -4.57 6.15
CA ILE A 51 3.95 -3.86 6.44
C ILE A 51 3.09 -4.69 7.40
N GLU A 52 2.94 -6.00 7.16
CA GLU A 52 2.18 -6.88 8.05
C GLU A 52 2.78 -6.88 9.46
N PHE A 53 4.10 -7.03 9.54
CA PHE A 53 4.84 -7.01 10.80
C PHE A 53 4.71 -5.67 11.51
N TRP A 54 4.76 -4.54 10.78
CA TRP A 54 4.58 -3.22 11.37
C TRP A 54 3.21 -3.09 12.06
N PHE A 55 2.13 -3.49 11.38
CA PHE A 55 0.79 -3.45 11.97
C PHE A 55 0.62 -4.43 13.13
N GLU A 56 1.28 -5.59 13.09
CA GLU A 56 1.28 -6.55 14.19
C GLU A 56 1.95 -5.98 15.45
N ASN A 57 3.00 -5.18 15.30
CA ASN A 57 3.78 -4.62 16.42
C ASN A 57 3.32 -3.22 16.86
N GLU A 58 2.49 -2.52 16.10
CA GLU A 58 1.99 -1.19 16.44
C GLU A 58 1.13 -1.18 17.71
N GLY A 59 0.41 -2.27 17.98
CA GLY A 59 -0.28 -2.52 19.25
C GLY A 59 -1.78 -2.22 19.27
N ASN A 60 -2.30 -1.36 18.38
CA ASN A 60 -3.74 -1.07 18.29
C ASN A 60 -4.48 -1.98 17.29
N TRP A 61 -3.76 -2.57 16.33
CA TRP A 61 -4.31 -3.49 15.34
C TRP A 61 -4.35 -4.92 15.85
N THR A 62 -5.29 -5.24 16.73
CA THR A 62 -5.40 -6.58 17.35
C THR A 62 -6.02 -7.62 16.42
N ALA A 63 -6.99 -7.22 15.59
CA ALA A 63 -7.67 -8.11 14.65
C ALA A 63 -6.81 -8.43 13.43
N ARG A 64 -6.63 -9.72 13.13
CA ARG A 64 -5.80 -10.19 12.00
C ARG A 64 -6.41 -9.85 10.64
N GLU A 65 -7.72 -9.95 10.51
CA GLU A 65 -8.42 -9.78 9.23
C GLU A 65 -8.23 -8.37 8.63
N PRO A 66 -8.40 -7.27 9.37
CA PRO A 66 -8.07 -5.92 8.91
C PRO A 66 -6.61 -5.75 8.49
N ARG A 67 -5.65 -6.31 9.25
CA ARG A 67 -4.22 -6.25 8.89
C ARG A 67 -3.94 -6.91 7.54
N ILE A 68 -4.41 -8.15 7.37
CA ILE A 68 -4.29 -8.89 6.11
C ILE A 68 -4.98 -8.11 4.97
N ARG A 69 -6.12 -7.49 5.24
CA ARG A 69 -6.84 -6.72 4.24
C ARG A 69 -6.02 -5.51 3.76
N ILE A 70 -5.37 -4.79 4.67
CA ILE A 70 -4.48 -3.67 4.34
C ILE A 70 -3.29 -4.14 3.48
N VAL A 71 -2.63 -5.23 3.87
CA VAL A 71 -1.50 -5.80 3.12
C VAL A 71 -1.94 -6.20 1.69
N ASN A 72 -3.11 -6.81 1.56
CA ASN A 72 -3.67 -7.15 0.24
C ASN A 72 -3.96 -5.90 -0.61
N LEU A 73 -4.41 -4.80 0.00
CA LEU A 73 -4.61 -3.53 -0.71
C LEU A 73 -3.27 -2.94 -1.17
N ALA A 74 -2.25 -2.98 -0.32
CA ALA A 74 -0.90 -2.55 -0.66
C ALA A 74 -0.36 -3.35 -1.86
N ASN A 75 -0.48 -4.68 -1.81
CA ASN A 75 -0.07 -5.57 -2.90
C ASN A 75 -0.80 -5.23 -4.21
N TYR A 76 -2.14 -5.13 -4.17
CA TYR A 76 -2.95 -4.79 -5.33
C TYR A 76 -2.51 -3.47 -5.98
N VAL A 77 -2.24 -2.44 -5.17
CA VAL A 77 -1.81 -1.14 -5.68
C VAL A 77 -0.42 -1.20 -6.30
N GLN A 78 0.52 -1.89 -5.66
CA GLN A 78 1.88 -2.08 -6.17
C GLN A 78 1.89 -2.84 -7.49
N ASP A 79 1.24 -4.00 -7.56
CA ASP A 79 1.17 -4.83 -8.76
C ASP A 79 0.51 -4.08 -9.91
N LYS A 80 -0.61 -3.39 -9.66
CA LYS A 80 -1.31 -2.63 -10.70
C LYS A 80 -0.46 -1.47 -11.23
N TYR A 81 0.27 -0.78 -10.36
CA TYR A 81 1.17 0.29 -10.77
C TYR A 81 2.32 -0.26 -11.63
N GLN A 82 2.93 -1.37 -11.23
CA GLN A 82 3.99 -2.02 -11.99
C GLN A 82 3.49 -2.48 -13.36
N GLN A 83 2.34 -3.16 -13.44
CA GLN A 83 1.73 -3.56 -14.72
C GLN A 83 1.50 -2.35 -15.64
N THR A 84 0.98 -1.26 -15.10
CA THR A 84 0.75 -0.02 -15.87
C THR A 84 2.06 0.60 -16.36
N ALA A 85 3.12 0.57 -15.53
CA ALA A 85 4.44 1.07 -15.92
C ALA A 85 5.05 0.22 -17.05
N HIS A 86 4.92 -1.10 -17.00
CA HIS A 86 5.40 -1.99 -18.06
C HIS A 86 4.69 -1.73 -19.40
N LEU A 87 3.39 -1.43 -19.38
CA LEU A 87 2.65 -1.06 -20.60
C LEU A 87 3.09 0.28 -21.20
N ARG A 88 3.49 1.25 -20.37
CA ARG A 88 4.00 2.55 -20.85
C ARG A 88 5.33 2.42 -21.57
N VAL A 89 6.22 1.54 -21.10
CA VAL A 89 7.55 1.33 -21.71
C VAL A 89 7.43 0.74 -23.12
N ILE A 90 6.42 -0.10 -23.39
CA ILE A 90 6.18 -0.69 -24.72
C ILE A 90 5.61 0.33 -25.72
N SER A 91 5.05 1.45 -25.23
CA SER A 91 4.36 2.43 -26.09
C SER A 91 5.28 3.48 -26.73
N ASP A 92 6.56 3.54 -26.33
CA ASP A 92 7.55 4.51 -26.83
C ASP A 92 8.56 3.92 -27.83
N ASP A 93 8.53 2.59 -28.06
CA ASP A 93 9.31 1.99 -29.15
C ASP A 93 8.53 2.12 -30.46
N ASP A 94 8.76 3.28 -31.10
CA ASP A 94 9.08 3.44 -32.51
C ASP A 94 9.16 2.13 -33.31
N CYS A 95 8.02 1.52 -33.59
CA CYS A 95 7.90 0.47 -34.59
C CYS A 95 7.74 1.16 -35.95
N GLY A 96 8.80 1.84 -36.37
CA GLY A 96 9.06 2.18 -37.76
C GLY A 96 9.35 0.89 -38.52
N CYS A 97 8.29 0.31 -39.09
CA CYS A 97 8.37 -0.70 -40.14
C CYS A 97 7.51 -0.24 -41.32
#